data_AF-A0A536SU72-F1
#
_entry.id   AF-A0A536SU72-F1
#
_cell.length_a   1.000
_cell.length_b   1.000
_cell.length_c   1.000
_cell.angle_alpha   90.00
_cell.angle_beta   90.00
_cell.angle_gamma   90.00
#
_symmetry.space_group_name_H-M   'P 1'
#
loop_
_entity.id
_entity.type
_entity.pdbx_description
1 polymer ?
#
loop_
_entity_poly.entity_id
_entity_poly.type
_entity_poly.pdbx_seq_one_letter_code
_entity_poly.pdbx_strand_id
1 'polypeptide(L)' 'YRNMREVLDHYPHVVEYARDAIRRAGIDVHERPIRGGTDGSKLSFMGLPTPNIFAGEHNFHSRLEW' A
#
# COMPACT_ATOMS: atom_id res chain seq x y z
N TYR A 1 -11.64 -4.68 -8.79
CA TYR A 1 -11.34 -4.24 -7.41
C TYR A 1 -11.75 -2.78 -7.29
N ARG A 2 -12.13 -2.31 -6.10
CA ARG A 2 -12.41 -0.88 -5.88
C ARG A 2 -11.09 -0.14 -5.64
N ASN A 3 -11.00 1.11 -6.08
CA ASN A 3 -9.78 1.88 -5.89
C ASN A 3 -9.70 2.33 -4.42
N MET A 4 -8.76 1.78 -3.65
CA MET A 4 -8.61 2.14 -2.23
C MET A 4 -8.33 3.62 -2.01
N ARG A 5 -7.81 4.32 -3.04
CA ARG A 5 -7.58 5.77 -3.00
C ARG A 5 -8.84 6.55 -2.64
N GLU A 6 -10.00 6.12 -3.13
CA GLU A 6 -11.29 6.75 -2.81
C GLU A 6 -11.54 6.82 -1.29
N VAL A 7 -11.06 5.83 -0.53
CA VAL A 7 -11.14 5.84 0.93
C VAL A 7 -9.95 6.59 1.52
N LEU A 8 -8.72 6.31 1.06
CA LEU A 8 -7.50 6.87 1.65
C LEU A 8 -7.40 8.39 1.53
N ASP A 9 -7.98 9.00 0.50
CA ASP A 9 -8.02 10.47 0.34
C ASP A 9 -8.79 11.15 1.51
N HIS A 10 -9.68 10.42 2.21
CA HIS A 10 -10.34 10.92 3.43
C HIS A 10 -9.51 10.73 4.71
N TYR A 11 -8.46 9.90 4.67
CA TYR A 11 -7.60 9.59 5.82
C TYR A 11 -6.11 9.78 5.46
N PRO A 12 -5.68 11.00 5.06
CA PRO A 12 -4.33 11.24 4.55
C PRO A 12 -3.22 10.91 5.56
N HIS A 13 -3.51 11.06 6.85
CA HIS A 13 -2.58 10.74 7.94
C HIS A 13 -2.08 9.30 7.92
N VAL A 14 -2.89 8.34 7.45
CA VAL A 14 -2.49 6.92 7.40
C VAL A 14 -1.36 6.72 6.39
N VAL A 15 -1.43 7.42 5.25
CA VAL A 15 -0.37 7.40 4.24
C VAL A 15 0.85 8.18 4.73
N GLU A 16 0.65 9.34 5.39
CA GLU A 16 1.77 10.11 5.96
C GLU A 16 2.54 9.31 7.02
N TYR A 17 1.85 8.57 7.90
CA TYR A 17 2.52 7.72 8.88
C TYR A 17 3.34 6.62 8.22
N ALA A 18 2.87 6.05 7.12
CA ALA A 18 3.66 5.10 6.34
C ALA A 18 4.91 5.76 5.74
N ARG A 19 4.78 6.96 5.16
CA ARG A 19 5.93 7.73 4.64
C ARG A 19 6.95 8.05 5.73
N ASP A 20 6.48 8.50 6.89
CA ASP A 20 7.36 8.82 8.01
C ASP A 20 8.05 7.60 8.59
N ALA A 21 7.36 6.45 8.68
CA ALA A 21 7.97 5.20 9.10
C ALA A 21 9.10 4.77 8.14
N ILE A 22 8.87 4.88 6.82
CA ILE A 22 9.88 4.57 5.79
C ILE A 22 11.10 5.50 5.93
N ARG A 23 10.89 6.82 6.08
CA ARG A 23 11.99 7.78 6.29
C ARG A 23 12.78 7.49 7.56
N ARG A 24 12.10 7.18 8.67
CA ARG A 24 12.74 6.84 9.96
C ARG A 24 13.54 5.54 9.89
N ALA A 25 13.17 4.63 8.99
CA ALA A 25 13.96 3.44 8.70
C ALA A 25 15.20 3.72 7.83
N GLY A 26 15.44 4.97 7.42
CA GLY A 26 16.57 5.36 6.56
C GLY A 26 16.38 4.98 5.08
N ILE A 27 15.14 4.78 4.66
CA ILE A 27 14.78 4.37 3.29
C ILE A 27 14.11 5.56 2.58
N ASP A 28 14.43 5.74 1.29
CA ASP A 28 13.76 6.74 0.46
C ASP A 28 12.33 6.33 0.11
N VAL A 29 11.40 7.26 0.25
CA VAL A 29 10.00 7.02 -0.08
C VAL A 29 9.83 7.00 -1.60
N HIS A 30 9.39 5.84 -2.13
CA HIS A 30 9.04 5.67 -3.53
C HIS A 30 7.57 5.28 -3.66
N GLU A 31 6.79 6.14 -4.31
CA GLU A 31 5.38 5.89 -4.57
C GLU A 31 5.16 5.58 -6.04
N ARG A 32 4.51 4.46 -6.32
CA ARG A 32 4.12 4.06 -7.68
C ARG A 32 2.69 3.53 -7.67
N PRO A 33 1.85 3.91 -8.66
CA PRO A 33 0.53 3.33 -8.77
C PRO A 33 0.65 1.84 -9.10
N ILE A 34 -0.14 1.02 -8.42
CA ILE A 34 -0.30 -0.40 -8.74
C ILE A 34 -1.73 -0.65 -9.23
N ARG A 35 -1.89 -1.70 -10.02
CA ARG A 35 -3.20 -2.23 -10.43
C ARG A 35 -3.35 -3.65 -9.93
N GLY A 36 -4.56 -4.02 -9.53
CA GLY A 36 -4.87 -5.30 -8.90
C GLY A 36 -5.69 -5.12 -7.64
N GLY A 37 -6.35 -6.20 -7.22
CA GLY A 37 -7.00 -6.24 -5.92
C GLY A 37 -5.98 -6.53 -4.83
N THR A 38 -6.12 -5.89 -3.68
CA THR A 38 -5.38 -6.21 -2.46
C THR A 38 -6.38 -6.36 -1.32
N ASP A 39 -6.00 -7.06 -0.25
CA ASP A 39 -6.83 -7.13 0.95
C ASP A 39 -7.04 -5.74 1.55
N GLY A 40 -6.03 -4.86 1.47
CA GLY A 40 -6.14 -3.46 1.90
C GLY A 40 -7.22 -2.67 1.17
N SER A 41 -7.45 -2.95 -0.13
CA SER A 41 -8.60 -2.37 -0.85
C SER A 41 -9.92 -2.80 -0.22
N LYS A 42 -10.08 -4.11 0.05
CA LYS A 42 -11.31 -4.62 0.66
C LYS A 42 -11.51 -4.08 2.09
N LEU A 43 -10.48 -4.08 2.91
CA LEU A 43 -10.50 -3.56 4.29
C LEU A 43 -10.84 -2.07 4.34
N SER A 44 -10.29 -1.28 3.41
CA SER A 44 -10.61 0.15 3.31
C SER A 44 -12.11 0.39 3.09
N PHE A 45 -12.74 -0.37 2.19
CA PHE A 45 -14.19 -0.28 1.98
C PHE A 45 -15.04 -0.93 3.08
N MET A 46 -14.41 -1.66 4.01
CA MET A 46 -15.05 -2.17 5.24
C MET A 46 -14.89 -1.21 6.43
N GLY A 47 -14.29 -0.03 6.22
CA GLY A 47 -14.13 0.99 7.26
C GLY A 47 -12.76 0.98 7.94
N LEU A 48 -11.78 0.21 7.45
CA LEU A 48 -10.41 0.19 7.94
C LEU A 48 -9.44 0.72 6.87
N PRO A 49 -9.14 2.03 6.83
CA PRO A 49 -8.23 2.62 5.84
C PRO A 49 -6.86 1.92 5.87
N THR A 50 -6.52 1.23 4.78
CA THR A 50 -5.34 0.35 4.72
C THR A 50 -4.52 0.66 3.46
N PRO A 51 -3.46 1.48 3.56
CA PRO A 51 -2.57 1.74 2.44
C PRO A 51 -1.76 0.48 2.10
N ASN A 52 -1.40 0.35 0.82
CA ASN A 52 -0.54 -0.74 0.38
C ASN A 52 0.93 -0.35 0.53
N ILE A 53 1.72 -1.19 1.20
CA ILE A 53 3.17 -1.01 1.38
C ILE A 53 3.87 -2.18 0.67
N PHE A 54 5.09 -1.96 0.18
CA PHE A 54 5.89 -2.99 -0.47
C PHE A 54 6.30 -4.11 0.50
N ALA A 55 6.50 -5.31 -0.02
CA ALA A 55 7.05 -6.45 0.72
C ALA A 55 8.48 -6.82 0.26
N GLY A 56 9.01 -6.16 -0.78
CA GLY A 56 10.35 -6.42 -1.33
C GLY A 56 10.41 -7.56 -2.36
N GLU A 57 9.27 -8.14 -2.69
CA GLU A 57 9.13 -9.32 -3.54
C GLU A 57 9.25 -9.00 -5.04
N HIS A 58 9.74 -9.98 -5.79
CA HIS A 58 9.84 -9.97 -7.25
C HIS A 58 9.20 -11.23 -7.86
N ASN A 59 8.63 -11.09 -9.07
CA ASN A 59 7.98 -12.20 -9.80
C ASN A 59 6.86 -12.92 -9.04
N PHE A 60 5.98 -12.18 -8.36
CA PHE A 60 4.82 -12.71 -7.64
C PHE A 60 4.08 -13.81 -8.42
N HIS A 61 3.82 -14.93 -7.74
CA HIS A 61 3.17 -16.16 -8.23
C HIS A 61 3.95 -16.93 -9.32
N SER A 62 5.21 -16.58 -9.57
CA SER A 62 6.09 -17.34 -10.47
C SER A 62 6.83 -18.45 -9.73
N ARG A 63 7.32 -19.45 -10.48
CA ARG A 63 8.29 -20.43 -9.97
C ARG A 63 9.64 -19.80 -9.61
N LEU A 64 9.87 -18.56 -10.02
CA LEU A 64 11.08 -17.77 -9.79
C LEU A 64 10.80 -16.55 -8.91
N GLU A 65 9.80 -16.63 -8.02
CA GLU A 65 9.53 -15.62 -6.98
C GLU A 65 10.71 -15.56 -5.99
N TRP A 66 11.12 -14.35 -5.61
CA TRP A 66 12.21 -14.10 -4.63
C TRP A 66 12.05 -12.75 -3.93
#